data_AF-A0AAP0KBH9-F1
#
_entry.id   AF-A0AAP0KBH9-F1
#
_cell.length_a   1.000
_cell.length_b   1.000
_cell.length_c   1.000
_cell.angle_alpha   90.00
_cell.angle_beta   90.00
_cell.angle_gamma   90.00
#
_symmetry.space_group_name_H-M   'P 1'
#
loop_
_entity.id
_entity.type
_entity.pdbx_description
1 polymer ?
#
loop_
_entity_poly.entity_id
_entity_poly.type
_entity_poly.pdbx_seq_one_letter_code
_entity_poly.pdbx_strand_id
1 'polypeptide(L)' 'MVEDWISQENTRQRKSRVGGVKSGFCFCLYTQHRYKNLMRLYQFQRCFDAIGRTLSINQIVFSRIH' A
#
# COMPACT_ATOMS: atom_id res chain seq x y z
N MET A 1 -14.85 -18.38 2.29
CA MET A 1 -14.29 -17.04 2.01
C MET A 1 -12.91 -17.02 2.64
N VAL A 2 -11.83 -16.86 1.87
CA VAL A 2 -10.50 -16.71 2.48
C VAL A 2 -10.45 -15.28 3.00
N GLU A 3 -10.30 -15.12 4.31
CA GLU A 3 -10.16 -13.79 4.91
C GLU A 3 -8.78 -13.24 4.51
N ASP A 4 -8.74 -12.48 3.41
CA ASP A 4 -7.55 -11.77 2.98
C ASP A 4 -7.28 -10.61 3.95
N TRP A 5 -6.25 -10.77 4.76
CA TRP A 5 -5.88 -9.78 5.77
C TRP A 5 -5.39 -8.47 5.14
N ILE A 6 -5.77 -7.35 5.76
CA ILE A 6 -5.36 -6.02 5.31
C ILE A 6 -3.83 -5.85 5.37
N SER A 7 -3.29 -5.06 4.44
CA SER A 7 -1.87 -4.71 4.43
C SER A 7 -1.54 -3.60 5.45
N GLN A 8 -0.26 -3.46 5.78
CA GLN A 8 0.23 -2.37 6.62
C GLN A 8 -0.08 -0.99 6.02
N GLU A 9 0.06 -0.82 4.70
CA GLU A 9 -0.26 0.45 4.04
C GLU A 9 -1.75 0.82 4.17
N ASN A 10 -2.67 -0.16 4.04
CA ASN A 10 -4.10 0.09 4.23
C ASN A 10 -4.42 0.49 5.68
N THR A 11 -3.74 -0.14 6.62
CA THR A 11 -3.84 0.17 8.05
C THR A 11 -3.38 1.60 8.34
N ARG A 12 -2.25 2.01 7.75
CA ARG A 12 -1.72 3.38 7.86
C ARG A 12 -2.70 4.41 7.27
N GLN A 13 -3.28 4.12 6.11
CA GLN A 13 -4.31 4.96 5.50
C GLN A 13 -5.54 5.09 6.38
N ARG A 14 -6.01 4.00 7.00
CA ARG A 14 -7.13 4.04 7.95
C ARG A 14 -6.82 4.91 9.16
N LYS A 15 -5.63 4.77 9.74
CA LYS A 15 -5.18 5.63 10.86
C LYS A 15 -5.12 7.10 10.45
N SER A 16 -4.61 7.39 9.25
CA SER A 16 -4.53 8.75 8.71
C SER A 16 -5.89 9.42 8.56
N ARG A 17 -6.97 8.66 8.34
CA ARG A 17 -8.32 9.19 8.18
C ARG A 17 -8.96 9.65 9.49
N VAL A 18 -8.50 9.12 10.62
CA VAL A 18 -9.07 9.41 11.94
C VAL A 18 -8.54 10.74 12.52
N GLY A 19 -7.40 11.22 12.03
CA GLY A 19 -6.75 12.45 12.52
C GLY A 19 -6.81 13.65 11.59
N GLY A 20 -7.67 13.64 10.55
CA GLY A 20 -7.63 14.67 9.51
C GLY A 20 -8.10 16.07 9.95
N VAL A 21 -8.98 16.17 10.95
CA VAL A 21 -9.65 17.43 11.34
C VAL A 21 -9.66 17.66 12.86
N LYS A 22 -9.78 16.57 13.63
CA LYS A 22 -9.73 16.59 15.10
C LYS A 22 -8.94 15.38 15.58
N SER A 23 -8.39 15.44 16.78
CA SER A 23 -7.78 14.26 17.40
C SER A 23 -8.83 13.16 17.56
N GLY A 24 -8.58 12.02 16.92
CA GLY A 24 -9.44 10.85 16.97
C GLY A 24 -8.65 9.59 17.31
N PHE A 25 -9.32 8.58 17.86
CA PHE A 25 -8.71 7.30 18.21
C PHE A 25 -8.95 6.26 17.13
N CYS A 26 -7.88 5.62 16.65
CA CYS A 26 -7.98 4.48 15.74
C CYS A 26 -7.76 3.19 16.54
N PHE A 27 -8.83 2.43 16.75
CA PHE A 27 -8.77 1.14 17.43
C PHE A 27 -8.38 0.03 16.44
N CYS A 28 -7.18 -0.49 16.58
CA CYS A 28 -6.66 -1.57 15.79
C CYS A 28 -6.92 -2.92 16.49
N LEU A 29 -7.88 -3.70 15.99
CA LEU A 29 -8.27 -5.01 16.55
C LEU A 29 -7.29 -6.15 16.19
N TYR A 30 -5.98 -5.91 16.33
CA TYR A 30 -4.94 -6.89 16.08
C TYR A 30 -3.72 -6.64 16.98
N THR A 31 -2.95 -7.69 17.25
CA THR A 31 -1.74 -7.59 18.08
C THR A 31 -0.59 -6.91 17.34
N GLN A 32 0.33 -6.28 18.08
CA GLN A 32 1.53 -5.68 17.49
C GLN A 32 2.40 -6.70 16.76
N HIS A 33 2.48 -7.94 17.27
CA HIS A 33 3.21 -9.03 16.63
C HIS A 33 2.65 -9.31 15.22
N ARG A 34 1.33 -9.31 15.06
CA ARG A 34 0.68 -9.51 13.76
C ARG A 34 1.01 -8.38 12.78
N TYR A 35 0.95 -7.14 13.24
CA TYR A 35 1.26 -5.97 12.40
C TYR A 35 2.69 -6.04 11.84
N LYS A 36 3.66 -6.38 12.69
CA LYS A 36 5.08 -6.40 12.30
C LYS A 36 5.47 -7.62 11.47
N ASN A 37 4.95 -8.81 11.79
CA ASN A 37 5.46 -10.07 11.24
C ASN A 37 4.53 -10.75 10.22
N LEU A 38 3.22 -10.51 10.29
CA LEU A 38 2.23 -11.28 9.50
C LEU A 38 1.51 -10.44 8.44
N MET A 39 1.47 -9.12 8.58
CA MET A 39 0.83 -8.25 7.59
C MET A 39 1.77 -7.95 6.42
N ARG A 40 1.24 -8.09 5.19
CA ARG A 40 1.92 -7.64 3.96
C ARG A 40 2.10 -6.13 3.99
N LEU A 41 3.22 -5.63 3.45
CA LEU A 41 3.50 -4.19 3.40
C LEU A 41 2.53 -3.45 2.47
N TYR A 42 2.35 -3.95 1.25
CA TYR A 42 1.54 -3.34 0.20
C TYR A 42 0.51 -4.32 -0.37
N GLN A 43 -0.57 -3.77 -0.95
CA GLN A 43 -1.53 -4.58 -1.71
C GLN A 43 -0.94 -4.93 -3.07
N PHE A 44 -1.11 -6.18 -3.48
CA PHE A 44 -0.49 -6.79 -4.67
C PHE A 44 -0.73 -5.97 -5.96
N GLN A 45 -1.87 -5.28 -6.06
CA GLN A 45 -2.22 -4.49 -7.24
C GLN A 45 -1.45 -3.15 -7.38
N ARG A 46 -0.98 -2.54 -6.28
CA ARG A 46 -0.39 -1.17 -6.36
C ARG A 46 1.02 -1.14 -6.95
N CYS A 47 1.76 -2.25 -6.93
CA CYS A 47 3.12 -2.32 -7.47
C CYS A 47 3.17 -2.81 -8.92
N PHE A 48 2.18 -3.58 -9.39
CA PHE A 48 2.19 -4.08 -10.77
C PHE A 48 2.10 -2.92 -11.78
N ASP A 49 1.28 -1.91 -11.48
CA ASP A 49 1.15 -0.71 -12.31
C ASP A 49 2.42 0.16 -12.32
N ALA A 50 3.20 0.15 -11.22
CA ALA A 50 4.45 0.91 -11.13
C ALA A 50 5.57 0.29 -11.98
N ILE A 51 5.65 -1.05 -12.02
CA ILE A 51 6.62 -1.78 -12.84
C ILE A 51 6.25 -1.70 -14.34
N GLY A 52 4.95 -1.77 -14.66
CA GLY A 52 4.48 -1.54 -16.04
C GLY A 52 4.79 -0.12 -16.56
N ARG A 53 4.70 0.89 -15.69
CA ARG A 53 5.03 2.29 -16.05
C ARG A 53 6.53 2.53 -16.23
N THR A 54 7.40 1.92 -15.42
CA THR A 54 8.86 2.06 -15.59
C THR A 54 9.36 1.36 -16.86
N LEU A 55 8.77 0.22 -17.25
CA LEU A 55 9.05 -0.42 -18.54
C LEU A 55 8.60 0.44 -19.73
N SER A 56 7.42 1.06 -19.65
CA SER A 56 6.92 1.97 -20.69
C SER A 56 7.77 3.24 -20.82
N ILE A 57 8.20 3.86 -19.73
CA ILE A 57 9.07 5.06 -19.78
C ILE A 57 10.41 4.74 -20.43
N ASN A 58 11.04 3.60 -20.10
CA ASN A 58 12.30 3.22 -20.73
C ASN A 58 12.13 2.94 -22.24
N GLN A 59 11.02 2.33 -22.67
CA GLN A 59 10.72 2.16 -24.11
C GLN A 59 10.45 3.50 -24.82
N ILE A 60 9.71 4.42 -24.19
CA ILE A 60 9.39 5.75 -24.75
C ILE A 60 10.66 6.62 -24.87
N VAL A 61 11.56 6.58 -23.88
CA VAL A 61 12.84 7.31 -23.94
C VAL A 61 13.75 6.73 -25.03
N PHE A 62 13.76 5.41 -25.22
CA PHE A 62 14.58 4.76 -26.25
C PHE A 62 14.11 5.08 -27.68
N SER A 63 12.80 5.14 -27.94
CA SER A 63 12.25 5.52 -29.25
C SER A 63 12.39 7.00 -29.62
N ARG A 64 12.74 7.88 -28.67
CA ARG A 64 12.84 9.33 -28.92
C ARG A 64 14.28 9.81 -29.15
N ILE A 65 15.26 8.93 -28.98
CA ILE A 65 16.70 9.21 -29.14
C ILE A 65 17.20 8.78 -30.54
N HIS A 66 16.36 8.17 -31.38
CA HIS A 66 16.73 7.70 -32.72
C HIS A 66 15.89 8.34 -33.83
#